data_AF-A0A0D2PVC3-F1
#
_entry.id   AF-A0A0D2PVC3-F1
#
_cell.length_a   1.000
_cell.length_b   1.000
_cell.length_c   1.000
_cell.angle_alpha   90.00
_cell.angle_beta   90.00
_cell.angle_gamma   90.00
#
_symmetry.space_group_name_H-M   'P 1'
#
loop_
_entity.id
_entity.type
_entity.pdbx_description
1 polymer ?
#
loop_
_entity_poly.entity_id
_entity_poly.type
_entity_poly.pdbx_seq_one_letter_code
_entity_poly.pdbx_strand_id
1 'polypeptide(L)'
;MNLSLLSLPEIANCCPKLRRLKIYVPPHTLVDDKVVSVMECILRACPGPHPIRTPTAGPHGLYELVFLRSSRPPNHQLPKPSMQHGVVVAEYLNFLFPKLGKVDFREVTPLLGEDWCYSVSSILARFKRRNETK
;
A
#
# COMPACT_ATOMS: atom_id res chain seq x y z
N MET A 1 23.96 8.28 -10.36
CA MET A 1 22.61 8.88 -10.25
C MET A 1 22.04 8.50 -8.89
N ASN A 2 21.85 9.46 -7.99
CA ASN A 2 21.10 9.23 -6.76
C ASN A 2 19.62 9.09 -7.13
N LEU A 3 19.14 7.85 -7.19
CA LEU A 3 17.71 7.59 -7.30
C LEU A 3 17.09 7.92 -5.94
N SER A 4 16.51 9.11 -5.81
CA SER A 4 15.61 9.39 -4.70
C SER A 4 14.40 8.48 -4.86
N LEU A 5 14.37 7.38 -4.09
CA LEU A 5 13.24 6.46 -4.04
C LEU A 5 12.12 7.18 -3.29
N LEU A 6 11.15 7.73 -4.03
CA LEU A 6 9.95 8.27 -3.41
C LEU A 6 9.17 7.11 -2.79
N SER A 7 8.94 7.20 -1.49
CA SER A 7 8.04 6.33 -0.76
C SER A 7 6.61 6.45 -1.32
N LEU A 8 5.78 5.43 -1.08
CA LEU A 8 4.36 5.46 -1.46
C LEU A 8 3.63 6.74 -1.00
N PRO A 9 3.83 7.23 0.24
CA PRO A 9 3.33 8.54 0.67
C PRO A 9 3.82 9.71 -0.19
N GLU A 10 5.10 9.75 -0.56
CA GLU A 10 5.66 10.85 -1.33
C GLU A 10 5.13 10.84 -2.77
N ILE A 11 4.97 9.66 -3.38
CA ILE A 11 4.33 9.51 -4.70
C ILE A 11 2.87 10.01 -4.65
N ALA A 12 2.16 9.70 -3.56
CA ALA A 12 0.79 10.16 -3.35
C ALA A 12 0.72 11.70 -3.26
N ASN A 13 1.66 12.30 -2.52
CA ASN A 13 1.71 13.74 -2.27
C ASN A 13 2.03 14.54 -3.54
N CYS A 14 2.85 14.00 -4.44
CA CYS A 14 3.23 14.71 -5.67
C CYS A 14 2.11 14.77 -6.71
N CYS A 15 1.10 13.89 -6.66
CA CYS A 15 0.17 13.67 -7.77
C CYS A 15 -1.31 13.61 -7.33
N PRO A 16 -1.94 14.73 -6.96
CA PRO A 16 -3.32 14.73 -6.44
C PRO A 16 -4.39 14.24 -7.44
N LYS A 17 -4.13 14.30 -8.76
CA LYS A 17 -5.05 13.80 -9.80
C LYS A 17 -4.77 12.35 -10.23
N LEU A 18 -3.83 11.66 -9.58
CA LEU A 18 -3.44 10.29 -9.95
C LEU A 18 -4.62 9.34 -9.77
N ARG A 19 -5.08 8.68 -10.84
CA ARG A 19 -6.17 7.69 -10.78
C ARG A 19 -5.66 6.26 -10.69
N ARG A 20 -4.49 6.01 -11.28
CA ARG A 20 -3.85 4.70 -11.34
C ARG A 20 -2.36 4.83 -11.06
N LEU A 21 -1.83 3.94 -10.23
CA LEU A 21 -0.40 3.89 -9.89
C LEU A 21 0.13 2.49 -10.15
N LYS A 22 1.23 2.40 -10.90
CA LYS A 22 1.99 1.16 -11.09
C LYS A 22 3.30 1.31 -10.34
N ILE A 23 3.57 0.43 -9.40
CA ILE A 23 4.77 0.51 -8.55
C ILE A 23 5.56 -0.78 -8.60
N TYR A 24 6.88 -0.59 -8.70
CA TYR A 24 7.84 -1.63 -8.40
C TYR A 24 8.19 -1.53 -6.92
N VAL A 25 7.51 -2.33 -6.10
CA VAL A 25 7.91 -2.53 -4.71
C VAL A 25 8.45 -3.95 -4.62
N PRO A 26 9.72 -4.13 -4.20
CA PRO A 26 10.26 -5.46 -3.99
C PRO A 26 9.37 -6.23 -3.01
N PRO A 27 8.96 -7.48 -3.33
CA PRO A 27 8.06 -8.24 -2.47
C PRO A 27 8.58 -8.42 -1.03
N HIS A 28 9.90 -8.47 -0.86
CA HIS A 28 10.52 -8.52 0.48
C HIS A 28 10.17 -7.32 1.36
N THR A 29 9.94 -6.13 0.78
CA THR A 29 9.57 -4.92 1.53
C THR A 29 8.20 -5.06 2.20
N LEU A 30 7.29 -5.87 1.62
CA LEU A 30 5.95 -6.10 2.16
C LEU A 30 5.92 -7.21 3.23
N VAL A 31 7.04 -7.93 3.41
CA VAL A 31 7.18 -9.01 4.41
C VAL A 31 8.23 -8.69 5.48
N ASP A 32 8.93 -7.56 5.36
CA ASP A 32 9.98 -7.12 6.27
C ASP A 32 9.37 -6.51 7.55
N ASP A 33 9.60 -7.16 8.69
CA ASP A 33 9.11 -6.73 10.00
C ASP A 33 9.53 -5.31 10.36
N LYS A 34 10.69 -4.84 9.91
CA LYS A 34 11.13 -3.45 10.15
C LYS A 34 10.25 -2.47 9.38
N VAL A 35 9.95 -2.78 8.12
CA VAL A 35 9.09 -1.94 7.28
C VAL A 35 7.68 -1.93 7.85
N VAL A 36 7.15 -3.10 8.24
CA VAL A 36 5.84 -3.21 8.87
C VAL A 36 5.79 -2.43 10.18
N SER A 37 6.82 -2.53 11.03
CA SER A 37 6.92 -1.76 12.28
C SER A 37 6.90 -0.25 12.05
N VAL A 38 7.53 0.22 10.98
CA VAL A 38 7.50 1.63 10.58
C VAL A 38 6.09 2.03 10.14
N MET A 39 5.42 1.21 9.31
CA MET A 39 4.03 1.44 8.92
C MET A 39 3.10 1.51 10.14
N GLU A 40 3.24 0.58 11.08
CA GLU A 40 2.49 0.59 12.35
C GLU A 40 2.77 1.85 13.17
N CYS A 41 4.03 2.27 13.26
CA CYS A 41 4.41 3.49 13.96
C CYS A 41 3.73 4.72 13.33
N ILE A 42 3.73 4.83 11.99
CA ILE A 42 3.03 5.91 11.27
C ILE A 42 1.53 5.86 11.55
N LEU A 43 0.91 4.68 11.48
CA LEU A 43 -0.51 4.48 11.77
C LEU A 43 -0.86 4.89 13.21
N ARG A 44 -0.02 4.54 14.19
CA ARG A 44 -0.22 4.90 15.61
C ARG A 44 0.01 6.40 15.85
N ALA A 45 1.01 6.98 15.21
CA ALA A 45 1.35 8.41 15.35
C ALA A 45 0.30 9.34 14.74
N CYS A 46 -0.53 8.83 13.81
CA CYS A 46 -1.60 9.59 13.17
C CYS A 46 -2.97 8.95 13.46
N PRO A 47 -3.52 9.10 14.68
CA PRO A 47 -4.82 8.55 15.04
C PRO A 47 -5.93 9.41 14.41
N GLY A 48 -6.29 9.07 13.17
CA GLY A 48 -7.39 9.68 12.43
C GLY A 48 -7.12 9.71 10.93
N PRO A 49 -8.15 9.78 10.07
CA PRO A 49 -7.90 10.20 8.68
C PRO A 49 -7.14 11.51 8.79
N HIS A 50 -5.93 11.60 8.22
CA HIS A 50 -5.18 12.86 8.24
C HIS A 50 -6.18 13.99 7.97
N PRO A 51 -6.37 14.99 8.87
CA PRO A 51 -6.82 16.26 8.37
C PRO A 51 -5.76 16.58 7.34
N ILE A 52 -6.16 16.63 6.07
CA ILE A 52 -5.29 17.01 4.96
C ILE A 52 -4.68 18.32 5.43
N ARG A 53 -3.48 18.27 6.04
CA ARG A 53 -2.74 19.45 6.44
C ARG A 53 -2.45 20.06 5.11
N THR A 54 -3.24 21.07 4.76
CA THR A 54 -3.20 21.75 3.48
C THR A 54 -1.76 21.89 3.01
N PRO A 55 -1.44 21.35 1.82
CA PRO A 55 -0.33 21.88 1.08
C PRO A 55 -0.87 22.14 -0.33
N THR A 56 -1.88 23.00 -0.47
CA THR A 56 -2.42 23.38 -1.80
C THR A 56 -2.86 22.23 -2.74
N ALA A 57 -2.87 20.98 -2.27
CA ALA A 57 -3.08 19.75 -3.04
C ALA A 57 -4.36 19.07 -2.55
N GLY A 58 -5.34 18.96 -3.45
CA GLY A 58 -6.64 18.36 -3.17
C GLY A 58 -6.57 16.86 -2.80
N PRO A 59 -7.71 16.26 -2.39
CA PRO A 59 -7.77 14.84 -2.06
C PRO A 59 -7.30 13.99 -3.25
N HIS A 60 -6.33 13.09 -3.03
CA HIS A 60 -5.76 12.28 -4.11
C HIS A 60 -6.85 11.45 -4.81
N GLY A 61 -6.75 11.32 -6.13
CA GLY A 61 -7.72 10.60 -6.96
C GLY A 61 -7.54 9.08 -7.03
N LEU A 62 -6.54 8.53 -6.33
CA LEU A 62 -6.06 7.17 -6.60
C LEU A 62 -7.14 6.13 -6.36
N TYR A 63 -7.46 5.38 -7.41
CA TYR A 63 -8.50 4.36 -7.42
C TYR A 63 -7.94 2.96 -7.69
N GLU A 64 -6.85 2.85 -8.46
CA GLU A 64 -6.21 1.57 -8.78
C GLU A 64 -4.71 1.59 -8.48
N LEU A 65 -4.24 0.61 -7.70
CA LEU A 65 -2.81 0.37 -7.42
C LEU A 65 -2.40 -0.98 -8.00
N VAL A 66 -1.33 -1.02 -8.77
CA VAL A 66 -0.80 -2.24 -9.39
C VAL A 66 0.61 -2.48 -8.89
N PHE A 67 0.81 -3.62 -8.21
CA PHE A 67 2.13 -4.10 -7.83
C PHE A 67 2.76 -4.84 -9.00
N LEU A 68 3.95 -4.41 -9.39
CA LEU A 68 4.72 -5.04 -10.45
C LEU A 68 5.85 -5.87 -9.86
N ARG A 69 6.09 -7.03 -10.46
CA ARG A 69 7.24 -7.87 -10.12
C ARG A 69 8.52 -7.21 -10.64
N SER A 70 9.58 -7.25 -9.84
CA SER A 70 10.93 -6.91 -10.32
C SER A 70 11.40 -7.94 -11.34
N SER A 71 12.04 -7.49 -12.41
CA SER A 71 12.64 -8.37 -13.43
C SER A 71 13.84 -9.15 -12.91
N ARG A 72 14.41 -8.77 -11.76
CA ARG A 72 15.50 -9.53 -11.13
C ARG A 72 14.93 -10.66 -10.28
N PRO A 73 15.31 -11.93 -10.54
CA PRO A 73 14.92 -13.03 -9.68
C PRO A 73 15.45 -12.77 -8.27
N PRO A 74 14.65 -12.98 -7.22
CA PRO A 74 15.17 -12.93 -5.87
C PRO A 74 16.19 -14.07 -5.73
N ASN A 75 17.45 -13.73 -5.42
CA ASN A 75 18.51 -14.73 -5.26
C ASN A 75 18.25 -15.67 -4.08
N HIS A 76 17.28 -15.36 -3.22
CA HIS A 76 16.96 -16.10 -1.99
C HIS A 76 15.46 -16.36 -1.89
N GLN A 77 15.08 -17.47 -1.23
CA GLN A 77 13.68 -17.72 -0.88
C GLN A 77 13.19 -16.60 0.03
N LEU A 78 12.16 -15.90 -0.41
CA LEU A 78 11.51 -14.88 0.39
C LEU A 78 10.65 -15.58 1.44
N PRO A 79 10.74 -15.16 2.73
CA PRO A 79 9.79 -15.63 3.72
C PRO A 79 8.37 -15.23 3.29
N LYS A 80 7.42 -16.15 3.45
CA LYS A 80 6.02 -15.83 3.18
C LYS A 80 5.53 -14.81 4.22
N PRO A 81 4.80 -13.77 3.80
CA PRO A 81 4.27 -12.80 4.73
C PRO A 81 3.21 -13.42 5.65
N SER A 82 3.14 -12.91 6.87
CA SER A 82 2.09 -13.30 7.82
C SER A 82 0.77 -12.58 7.50
N MET A 83 -0.35 -13.14 7.97
CA MET A 83 -1.65 -12.45 7.87
C MET A 83 -1.65 -11.10 8.60
N GLN A 84 -0.90 -10.98 9.71
CA GLN A 84 -0.74 -9.72 10.43
C GLN A 84 -0.07 -8.65 9.57
N HIS A 85 0.96 -9.00 8.80
CA HIS A 85 1.56 -8.09 7.81
C HIS A 85 0.52 -7.61 6.79
N GLY A 86 -0.37 -8.50 6.35
CA GLY A 86 -1.45 -8.17 5.42
C GLY A 86 -2.43 -7.14 5.99
N VAL A 87 -2.78 -7.26 7.28
CA VAL A 87 -3.63 -6.29 7.97
C VAL A 87 -2.95 -4.91 8.00
N VAL A 88 -1.70 -4.83 8.43
CA VAL A 88 -0.96 -3.56 8.50
C VAL A 88 -0.83 -2.90 7.13
N VAL A 89 -0.48 -3.68 6.10
CA VAL A 89 -0.40 -3.17 4.72
C VAL A 89 -1.75 -2.66 4.23
N ALA A 90 -2.84 -3.37 4.50
CA ALA A 90 -4.18 -2.94 4.11
C ALA A 90 -4.59 -1.63 4.82
N GLU A 91 -4.35 -1.54 6.13
CA GLU A 91 -4.64 -0.33 6.92
C GLU A 91 -3.81 0.85 6.44
N TYR A 92 -2.52 0.64 6.18
CA TYR A 92 -1.62 1.66 5.65
C TYR A 92 -2.03 2.16 4.27
N LEU A 93 -2.40 1.25 3.36
CA LEU A 93 -2.91 1.63 2.04
C LEU A 93 -4.24 2.37 2.10
N ASN A 94 -5.16 1.95 2.97
CA ASN A 94 -6.42 2.66 3.17
C ASN A 94 -6.21 4.05 3.77
N PHE A 95 -5.24 4.19 4.67
CA PHE A 95 -4.86 5.45 5.29
C PHE A 95 -4.29 6.44 4.27
N LEU A 96 -3.35 6.00 3.43
CA LEU A 96 -2.75 6.84 2.39
C LEU A 96 -3.68 7.09 1.20
N PHE A 97 -4.55 6.13 0.90
CA PHE A 97 -5.39 6.14 -0.28
C PHE A 97 -6.86 5.80 0.03
N PRO A 98 -7.61 6.63 0.77
CA PRO A 98 -9.03 6.42 1.11
C PRO A 98 -9.99 6.14 -0.06
N LYS A 99 -9.61 6.47 -1.31
CA LYS A 99 -10.41 6.22 -2.52
C LYS A 99 -9.97 4.98 -3.31
N LEU A 100 -8.99 4.24 -2.80
CA LEU A 100 -8.44 3.05 -3.45
C LEU A 100 -9.53 1.97 -3.56
N GLY A 101 -10.00 1.73 -4.77
CA GLY A 101 -11.06 0.75 -5.04
C GLY A 101 -10.52 -0.60 -5.52
N LYS A 102 -9.30 -0.62 -6.07
CA LYS A 102 -8.70 -1.81 -6.64
C LYS A 102 -7.21 -1.88 -6.34
N VAL A 103 -6.77 -3.05 -5.90
CA VAL A 103 -5.34 -3.39 -5.79
C VAL A 103 -5.09 -4.65 -6.60
N ASP A 104 -4.16 -4.56 -7.54
CA ASP A 104 -3.78 -5.66 -8.42
C ASP A 104 -2.45 -6.24 -7.96
N PHE A 105 -2.52 -7.46 -7.43
CA PHE A 105 -1.38 -8.23 -6.96
C PHE A 105 -0.93 -9.30 -7.95
N ARG A 106 -1.55 -9.46 -9.12
CA ARG A 106 -1.37 -10.63 -10.01
C ARG A 106 0.10 -10.98 -10.28
N GLU A 107 0.94 -9.98 -10.52
CA GLU A 107 2.37 -10.15 -10.81
C GLU A 107 3.20 -10.61 -9.60
N VAL A 108 2.72 -10.34 -8.38
CA VAL A 108 3.42 -10.64 -7.12
C VAL A 108 2.75 -11.74 -6.31
N THR A 109 1.55 -12.19 -6.67
CA THR A 109 0.83 -13.31 -6.02
C THR A 109 1.69 -14.57 -5.86
N PRO A 110 2.50 -15.01 -6.86
CA PRO A 110 3.35 -16.20 -6.69
C PRO A 110 4.41 -16.05 -5.59
N LEU A 111 4.75 -14.83 -5.20
CA LEU A 111 5.78 -14.52 -4.20
C LEU A 111 5.19 -14.28 -2.82
N LEU A 112 4.02 -13.64 -2.75
CA LEU A 112 3.36 -13.26 -1.49
C LEU A 112 2.34 -14.31 -1.00
N GLY A 113 1.87 -15.18 -1.90
CA GLY A 113 0.81 -16.13 -1.62
C GLY A 113 -0.57 -15.56 -1.89
N GLU A 114 -1.44 -16.39 -2.46
CA GLU A 114 -2.80 -16.03 -2.86
C GLU A 114 -3.67 -15.59 -1.67
N ASP A 115 -3.65 -16.37 -0.59
CA ASP A 115 -4.43 -16.09 0.62
C ASP A 115 -4.09 -14.73 1.23
N TRP A 116 -2.81 -14.36 1.21
CA TRP A 116 -2.35 -13.08 1.71
C TRP A 116 -2.86 -11.91 0.86
N CYS A 117 -2.67 -12.00 -0.47
CA CYS A 117 -3.15 -10.98 -1.41
C CYS A 117 -4.67 -10.81 -1.37
N TYR A 118 -5.41 -11.92 -1.24
CA TYR A 118 -6.86 -11.92 -1.07
C TYR A 118 -7.27 -11.23 0.24
N SER A 119 -6.56 -11.52 1.33
CA SER A 119 -6.86 -10.95 2.65
C SER A 119 -6.68 -9.43 2.67
N VAL A 120 -5.57 -8.92 2.12
CA VAL A 120 -5.34 -7.47 1.96
C VAL A 120 -6.46 -6.82 1.16
N SER A 121 -6.81 -7.41 0.01
CA SER A 121 -7.86 -6.90 -0.87
C SER A 121 -9.24 -6.89 -0.19
N SER A 122 -9.56 -7.94 0.57
CA SER A 122 -10.81 -8.08 1.33
C SER A 122 -10.93 -7.05 2.45
N ILE A 123 -9.84 -6.80 3.18
CA ILE A 123 -9.79 -5.79 4.24
C ILE A 123 -10.01 -4.39 3.65
N LEU A 124 -9.33 -4.04 2.56
CA LEU A 124 -9.53 -2.77 1.85
C LEU A 124 -10.99 -2.59 1.42
N ALA A 125 -11.62 -3.64 0.88
CA ALA A 125 -13.03 -3.60 0.47
C ALA A 125 -13.99 -3.37 1.66
N ARG A 126 -13.65 -3.86 2.86
CA ARG A 126 -14.45 -3.62 4.09
C ARG A 126 -14.34 -2.18 4.57
N PHE A 127 -13.15 -1.58 4.53
CA PHE A 127 -12.95 -0.18 4.90
C PHE A 127 -13.76 0.76 4.01
N LYS A 128 -13.82 0.47 2.71
CA LYS A 128 -14.64 1.24 1.75
C LYS A 128 -16.11 1.30 2.15
N ARG A 129 -16.73 0.17 2.50
CA ARG A 129 -18.16 0.12 2.88
C ARG A 129 -18.49 1.00 4.08
N ARG A 130 -17.58 1.14 5.04
CA ARG A 130 -17.76 2.00 6.22
C ARG A 130 -17.70 3.50 5.91
N ASN A 131 -16.99 3.89 4.85
CA ASN A 131 -16.85 5.30 4.47
C ASN A 131 -17.99 5.79 3.55
N GLU A 132 -18.72 4.87 2.91
CA GLU A 132 -19.90 5.21 2.07
C GLU A 132 -21.21 5.26 2.88
N THR A 133 -21.21 4.76 4.13
CA THR A 133 -22.38 4.74 5.03
C THR A 133 -22.35 5.84 6.11
N LYS A 134 -21.39 6.76 6.04
CA LYS A 134 -21.30 7.97 6.86
C LYS A 134 -21.50 9.21 5.98
#